data_AF-A0A358L4Z9-F1
#
_entry.id   AF-A0A358L4Z9-F1
#
_cell.length_a   1.000
_cell.length_b   1.000
_cell.length_c   1.000
_cell.angle_alpha   90.00
_cell.angle_beta   90.00
_cell.angle_gamma   90.00
#
_symmetry.space_group_name_H-M   'P 1'
#
loop_
_entity.id
_entity.type
_entity.pdbx_description
1 polymer ?
#
loop_
_entity_poly.entity_id
_entity_poly.type
_entity_poly.pdbx_seq_one_letter_code
_entity_poly.pdbx_strand_id
1 'polypeptide(L)' 'MKSIWDKAVKRAEIRRRCPYQTRHTFACWMLSAGANPAFIAEQMGHENAEMVYTVYSA' A
#
# COMPACT_ATOMS: atom_id res chain seq x y z
N MET A 1 3.99 24.76 3.66
CA MET A 1 3.20 24.45 2.44
C MET A 1 2.38 23.18 2.70
N LYS A 2 1.04 23.21 2.68
CA LYS A 2 0.23 21.97 2.84
C LYS A 2 0.47 21.07 1.62
N SER A 3 0.82 19.81 1.85
CA SER A 3 1.16 18.87 0.78
C SER A 3 -0.04 18.67 -0.16
N ILE A 4 0.22 18.33 -1.43
CA ILE A 4 -0.83 18.00 -2.41
C ILE A 4 -1.70 16.85 -1.88
N TRP A 5 -1.09 15.90 -1.17
CA TRP A 5 -1.78 14.80 -0.50
C TRP A 5 -2.83 15.28 0.50
N ASP A 6 -2.50 16.24 1.35
CA ASP A 6 -3.43 16.77 2.36
C ASP A 6 -4.66 17.43 1.70
N LYS A 7 -4.46 18.06 0.55
CA LYS A 7 -5.56 18.63 -0.25
C LYS A 7 -6.42 17.53 -0.88
N ALA A 8 -5.80 16.51 -1.45
CA ALA A 8 -6.49 15.37 -2.07
C ALA A 8 -7.33 14.61 -1.04
N VAL A 9 -6.76 14.29 0.12
CA VAL A 9 -7.46 13.61 1.23
C VAL A 9 -8.65 14.43 1.73
N LYS A 10 -8.47 15.75 1.90
CA LYS A 10 -9.58 16.64 2.30
C LYS A 10 -10.69 16.66 1.25
N ARG A 11 -10.35 16.73 -0.04
CA ARG A 11 -11.32 16.75 -1.14
C ARG A 11 -12.06 15.41 -1.30
N ALA A 12 -11.40 14.30 -0.96
CA ALA A 12 -12.01 12.97 -0.94
C ALA A 12 -12.88 12.71 0.31
N GLU A 13 -12.95 13.67 1.25
CA GLU A 13 -13.72 13.57 2.49
C GLU A 13 -13.37 12.36 3.37
N ILE A 14 -12.14 11.85 3.24
CA ILE A 14 -11.64 10.75 4.06
C ILE A 14 -10.83 11.27 5.24
N ARG A 15 -10.78 10.47 6.32
CA ARG A 15 -9.92 10.74 7.48
C ARG A 15 -8.48 10.97 7.01
N ARG A 16 -7.79 11.94 7.61
CA ARG A 16 -6.36 12.19 7.34
C ARG A 16 -5.57 10.89 7.51
N ARG A 17 -4.83 10.53 6.48
CA ARG A 17 -3.94 9.37 6.43
C ARG A 17 -2.58 9.79 5.88
N CYS A 18 -1.53 9.07 6.21
CA CYS A 18 -0.22 9.29 5.60
C CYS A 18 -0.19 8.62 4.21
N PRO A 19 0.47 9.21 3.20
CA PRO A 19 0.58 8.61 1.86
C PRO A 19 1.08 7.16 1.91
N TYR A 20 2.02 6.87 2.82
CA TYR A 20 2.58 5.54 3.01
C TYR A 20 1.53 4.44 3.29
N GLN A 21 0.38 4.78 3.89
CA GLN A 21 -0.68 3.79 4.15
C GLN A 21 -1.32 3.25 2.86
N THR A 22 -1.22 3.97 1.74
CA THR A 22 -1.67 3.48 0.44
C THR A 22 -0.87 2.27 -0.03
N ARG A 23 0.43 2.22 0.29
CA ARG A 23 1.32 1.10 -0.02
C ARG A 23 0.86 -0.19 0.67
N HIS A 24 0.46 -0.09 1.93
CA HIS A 24 -0.13 -1.24 2.65
C HIS A 24 -1.46 -1.67 2.05
N THR A 25 -2.32 -0.71 1.68
CA THR A 25 -3.63 -1.00 1.07
C THR A 25 -3.46 -1.74 -0.26
N PHE A 26 -2.49 -1.30 -1.09
CA PHE A 26 -2.13 -1.97 -2.35
C PHE A 26 -1.70 -3.42 -2.12
N ALA A 27 -0.77 -3.67 -1.19
CA ALA A 27 -0.30 -5.02 -0.90
C ALA A 27 -1.42 -5.95 -0.44
N CYS A 28 -2.25 -5.50 0.51
CA CYS A 28 -3.39 -6.27 1.01
C CYS A 28 -4.38 -6.62 -0.10
N TRP A 29 -4.78 -5.65 -0.93
CA TRP A 29 -5.74 -5.89 -2.00
C TRP A 29 -5.22 -6.85 -3.06
N MET A 30 -3.95 -6.72 -3.45
CA MET A 30 -3.32 -7.63 -4.41
C MET A 30 -3.26 -9.06 -3.87
N LEU A 31 -2.93 -9.23 -2.59
CA LEU A 31 -2.95 -10.55 -1.95
C LEU A 31 -4.37 -11.13 -1.85
N SER A 32 -5.35 -10.32 -1.45
CA SER A 32 -6.76 -10.74 -1.42
C SER A 32 -7.28 -11.12 -2.81
N ALA A 33 -6.75 -10.51 -3.86
CA ALA A 33 -7.06 -10.86 -5.25
C ALA A 33 -6.28 -12.09 -5.77
N GLY A 34 -5.43 -12.71 -4.93
CA GLY A 34 -4.63 -13.89 -5.29
C GLY A 34 -3.41 -13.59 -6.16
N ALA A 35 -2.94 -12.35 -6.20
CA ALA A 35 -1.76 -11.99 -6.97
C ALA A 35 -0.49 -12.59 -6.36
N ASN A 36 0.48 -12.91 -7.22
CA ASN A 36 1.74 -13.52 -6.84
C ASN A 36 2.54 -12.59 -5.89
N PRO A 37 2.90 -13.01 -4.66
CA PRO A 37 3.67 -12.19 -3.72
C PRO A 37 5.02 -11.69 -4.24
N ALA A 38 5.69 -12.44 -5.12
CA ALA A 38 6.92 -11.99 -5.76
C ALA A 38 6.70 -10.78 -6.69
N PHE A 39 5.60 -10.80 -7.45
CA PHE A 39 5.18 -9.67 -8.27
C PHE A 39 4.81 -8.46 -7.40
N ILE A 40 4.10 -8.68 -6.29
CA ILE A 40 3.76 -7.59 -5.36
C ILE A 40 5.03 -6.97 -4.76
N ALA A 41 6.02 -7.79 -4.39
CA ALA A 41 7.30 -7.34 -3.85
C ALA A 41 8.08 -6.49 -4.86
N GLU A 42 8.14 -6.91 -6.12
CA GLU A 42 8.75 -6.16 -7.22
C GLU A 42 8.08 -4.79 -7.41
N GLN A 43 6.74 -4.74 -7.46
CA GLN A 43 5.99 -3.48 -7.58
C GLN A 43 6.19 -2.54 -6.38
N MET A 44 6.47 -3.10 -5.22
CA MET A 44 6.78 -2.35 -4.02
C MET A 44 8.27 -1.97 -3.96
N GLY A 45 9.15 -2.54 -4.78
CA GLY A 45 10.59 -2.33 -4.69
C GLY A 45 11.20 -2.96 -3.44
N HIS A 46 10.65 -4.09 -2.99
CA HIS A 46 11.29 -4.91 -1.96
C HIS A 46 12.32 -5.84 -2.62
N GLU A 47 13.44 -6.08 -1.93
CA GLU A 47 14.47 -7.02 -2.38
C GLU A 47 13.99 -8.48 -2.32
N ASN A 48 13.03 -8.78 -1.44
CA ASN A 48 12.45 -10.11 -1.30
C ASN A 48 10.93 -10.09 -1.05
N ALA A 49 10.27 -11.21 -1.34
CA ALA A 49 8.84 -11.41 -1.09
C ALA A 49 8.52 -11.73 0.38
N GLU A 50 9.55 -11.97 1.20
CA GLU A 50 9.42 -12.32 2.61
C GLU A 50 8.61 -11.25 3.36
N MET A 51 8.91 -9.97 3.13
CA MET A 51 8.13 -8.86 3.71
C MET A 51 6.66 -8.87 3.32
N VAL A 52 6.31 -9.38 2.13
CA VAL A 52 4.91 -9.47 1.67
C VAL A 52 4.19 -10.61 2.39
N TYR A 53 4.85 -11.76 2.57
CA TYR A 53 4.31 -12.85 3.37
C TYR A 53 4.18 -12.44 4.84
N THR A 54 5.24 -11.96 5.49
CA THR A 54 5.26 -11.74 6.94
C THR A 54 4.30 -10.64 7.41
N VAL A 55 4.07 -9.61 6.59
CA VAL A 55 3.25 -8.44 6.99
C VAL A 55 1.78 -8.57 6.59
N TYR A 56 1.48 -9.37 5.57
CA TYR A 56 0.15 -9.39 4.95
C TYR A 56 -0.42 -10.78 4.71
N SER A 57 0.31 -11.87 4.98
CA SER A 57 -0.32 -13.19 5.06
C SER A 57 -1.22 -13.24 6.28
N ALA A 58 -2.49 -13.58 6.04
CA ALA A 58 -3.51 -13.86 7.05
C ALA A 58 -3.93 -15.32 6.90
#